data_AF-A0A0H2WYI8-F1
#
_entry.id   AF-A0A0H2WYI8-F1
#
_cell.length_a   1.000
_cell.length_b   1.000
_cell.length_c   1.000
_cell.angle_alpha   90.00
_cell.angle_beta   90.00
_cell.angle_gamma   90.00
#
_symmetry.space_group_name_H-M   'P 1'
#
loop_
_entity.id
_entity.type
_entity.pdbx_description
1 polymer ?
#
loop_
_entity_poly.entity_id
_entity_poly.type
_entity_poly.pdbx_seq_one_letter_code
_entity_poly.pdbx_strand_id
1 'polypeptide(L)'
;MNKLLQSLSALGVSATLVTPNLNADATTNTTPQIKGANDIVIKKGQDYNLLNGISAFDKEDGDLTDKIKVDGQIDTSKSGKYQIKYHVTDSDGAIKISTRYIEVK
;
A
#
# COMPACT_ATOMS: atom_id res chain seq x y z
N MET A 1 -12.34 -9.21 8.21
CA MET A 1 -12.75 -10.28 9.13
C MET A 1 -12.93 -9.65 10.51
N ASN A 2 -14.15 -9.68 11.03
CA ASN A 2 -14.62 -8.85 12.14
C ASN A 2 -14.03 -9.37 13.47
N LYS A 3 -13.38 -8.50 14.25
CA LYS A 3 -12.89 -8.87 15.60
C LYS A 3 -14.05 -8.85 16.59
N LEU A 4 -14.51 -10.03 16.99
CA LEU A 4 -15.51 -10.24 18.03
C LEU A 4 -14.80 -10.29 19.39
N LEU A 5 -15.04 -9.31 20.27
CA LEU A 5 -14.69 -9.43 21.69
C LEU A 5 -15.83 -10.17 22.38
N GLN A 6 -15.58 -11.40 22.83
CA GLN A 6 -16.49 -12.15 23.70
C GLN A 6 -15.98 -12.04 25.14
N SER A 7 -16.76 -11.36 25.99
CA SER A 7 -16.56 -11.35 27.45
C SER A 7 -16.92 -12.71 28.03
N LEU A 8 -16.02 -13.34 28.76
CA LEU A 8 -16.29 -14.61 29.43
C LEU A 8 -16.38 -14.41 30.95
N SER A 9 -17.59 -14.58 31.49
CA SER A 9 -17.86 -14.69 32.92
C SER A 9 -17.22 -15.98 33.46
N ALA A 10 -16.33 -15.85 34.44
CA ALA A 10 -15.70 -16.98 35.09
C ALA A 10 -16.60 -17.60 36.17
N LEU A 11 -16.87 -18.91 36.06
CA LEU A 11 -17.04 -19.82 37.19
C LEU A 11 -16.51 -21.19 36.77
N GLY A 12 -15.50 -21.65 37.51
CA GLY A 12 -14.50 -22.60 37.03
C GLY A 12 -14.89 -24.06 37.01
N VAL A 13 -14.16 -24.80 36.17
CA VAL A 13 -13.85 -26.23 36.33
C VAL A 13 -12.45 -26.43 35.75
N SER A 14 -11.58 -27.13 36.48
CA SER A 14 -10.20 -27.46 36.09
C SER A 14 -10.15 -28.10 34.71
N ALA A 15 -9.62 -27.37 33.73
CA ALA A 15 -9.18 -27.91 32.46
C ALA A 15 -7.65 -27.90 32.45
N THR A 16 -7.05 -29.09 32.31
CA THR A 16 -5.64 -29.24 32.00
C THR A 16 -5.35 -28.44 30.74
N LEU A 17 -4.55 -27.38 30.87
CA LEU A 17 -4.12 -26.55 29.75
C LEU A 17 -3.18 -27.36 28.88
N VAL A 18 -3.73 -28.01 27.85
CA VAL A 18 -2.94 -28.38 26.68
C VAL A 18 -2.72 -27.07 25.95
N THR A 19 -1.62 -26.38 26.25
CA THR A 19 -1.26 -25.17 25.50
C THR A 19 -1.00 -25.60 24.06
N PRO A 20 -1.78 -25.17 23.05
CA PRO A 20 -1.30 -25.28 21.69
C PRO A 20 -0.04 -24.44 21.63
N ASN A 21 1.10 -25.08 21.34
CA ASN A 21 2.35 -24.39 21.05
C ASN A 21 2.17 -23.65 19.72
N LEU A 22 1.48 -22.51 19.77
CA LEU A 22 1.45 -21.53 18.71
C LEU A 22 2.75 -20.74 18.85
N ASN A 23 3.83 -21.30 18.29
CA ASN A 23 4.95 -20.50 17.81
C ASN A 23 4.43 -19.66 16.63
N ALA A 24 3.59 -18.67 16.94
CA ALA A 24 3.36 -17.55 16.06
C ALA A 24 4.60 -16.69 16.19
N ASP A 25 5.63 -17.03 15.42
CA ASP A 25 6.77 -16.16 15.22
C ASP A 25 6.20 -14.90 14.57
N ALA A 26 5.93 -13.88 15.39
CA ALA A 26 5.48 -12.59 14.91
C ALA A 26 6.64 -12.02 14.09
N THR A 27 6.60 -12.20 12.77
CA THR A 27 7.49 -11.52 11.87
C THR A 27 7.18 -10.03 11.97
N THR A 28 8.23 -9.22 12.14
CA THR A 28 8.09 -7.77 12.07
C THR A 28 7.78 -7.40 10.62
N ASN A 29 6.61 -6.83 10.35
CA ASN A 29 6.28 -6.30 9.02
C ASN A 29 6.66 -4.81 8.93
N THR A 30 7.29 -4.41 7.84
CA THR A 30 7.63 -3.02 7.52
C THR A 30 6.61 -2.45 6.53
N THR A 31 6.43 -1.13 6.50
CA THR A 31 5.58 -0.53 5.46
C THR A 31 6.34 -0.42 4.14
N PRO A 32 5.72 -0.75 3.00
CA PRO A 32 6.36 -0.63 1.69
C PRO A 32 6.77 0.81 1.36
N GLN A 33 7.75 0.93 0.47
CA GLN A 33 8.23 2.19 -0.07
C GLN A 33 7.89 2.33 -1.56
N ILE A 34 7.36 3.48 -1.96
CA ILE A 34 7.17 3.85 -3.37
C ILE A 34 8.22 4.87 -3.77
N LYS A 35 8.93 4.64 -4.89
CA LYS A 35 9.94 5.54 -5.47
C LYS A 35 9.46 6.10 -6.82
N GLY A 36 9.98 7.28 -7.18
CA GLY A 36 9.71 7.92 -8.47
C GLY A 36 8.44 8.77 -8.57
N ALA A 37 7.62 8.82 -7.51
CA ALA A 37 6.37 9.60 -7.46
C ALA A 37 6.59 11.12 -7.25
N ASN A 38 7.67 11.68 -7.81
CA ASN A 38 7.97 13.12 -7.71
C ASN A 38 7.09 13.94 -8.67
N ASP A 39 6.75 15.16 -8.26
CA ASP A 39 6.03 16.11 -9.10
C ASP A 39 6.80 16.40 -10.39
N ILE A 40 6.06 16.58 -11.50
CA ILE A 40 6.65 16.87 -12.81
C ILE A 40 5.82 17.86 -13.61
N VAL A 41 6.45 18.40 -14.65
CA VAL A 41 5.82 19.23 -15.67
C VAL A 41 5.93 18.53 -17.02
N ILE A 42 4.84 18.46 -17.78
CA ILE A 42 4.82 17.92 -19.15
C ILE A 42 4.19 18.95 -20.10
N LYS A 43 4.50 18.80 -21.39
CA LYS A 43 3.92 19.65 -22.43
C LYS A 43 2.51 19.20 -22.77
N LYS A 44 1.65 20.15 -23.15
CA LYS A 44 0.33 19.86 -23.73
C LYS A 44 0.44 18.90 -24.92
N GLY A 45 -0.40 17.87 -24.93
CA GLY A 45 -0.46 16.83 -25.95
C GLY A 45 0.66 15.80 -25.88
N GLN A 46 1.54 15.87 -24.87
CA GLN A 46 2.57 14.86 -24.68
C GLN A 46 1.95 13.55 -24.19
N ASP A 47 2.30 12.43 -24.83
CA ASP A 47 1.96 11.10 -24.32
C ASP A 47 2.70 10.83 -23.01
N TYR A 48 1.96 10.37 -22.01
CA TYR A 48 2.51 10.16 -20.68
C TYR A 48 1.95 8.91 -20.01
N ASN A 49 2.84 7.95 -19.70
CA ASN A 49 2.50 6.76 -18.93
C ASN A 49 2.68 7.04 -17.42
N LEU A 50 1.60 6.89 -16.65
CA LEU A 50 1.57 7.14 -15.21
C LEU A 50 2.51 6.24 -14.41
N LEU A 51 2.79 5.02 -14.88
CA LEU A 51 3.69 4.08 -14.20
C LEU A 51 5.17 4.29 -14.55
N ASN A 52 5.49 5.20 -15.49
CA ASN A 52 6.87 5.39 -15.91
C ASN A 52 7.74 5.90 -14.75
N GLY A 53 8.80 5.15 -14.44
CA GLY A 53 9.74 5.44 -13.35
C GLY A 53 9.20 5.18 -11.95
N ILE A 54 8.01 4.60 -11.81
CA ILE A 54 7.42 4.25 -10.52
C ILE A 54 7.82 2.82 -10.15
N SER A 55 8.29 2.63 -8.92
CA SER A 55 8.61 1.31 -8.35
C SER A 55 8.19 1.22 -6.90
N ALA A 56 7.96 0.01 -6.41
CA ALA A 56 7.64 -0.25 -5.01
C ALA A 56 8.48 -1.40 -4.47
N PHE A 57 8.99 -1.24 -3.26
CA PHE A 57 9.79 -2.26 -2.58
C PHE A 57 9.40 -2.31 -1.11
N ASP A 58 9.32 -3.53 -0.58
CA ASP A 58 9.19 -3.79 0.84
C ASP A 58 10.35 -4.65 1.35
N LYS A 59 10.72 -4.49 2.61
CA LYS A 59 11.86 -5.17 3.20
C LYS A 59 11.63 -6.68 3.33
N GLU A 60 10.41 -7.11 3.61
CA GLU A 60 10.04 -8.51 3.80
C GLU A 60 9.50 -9.16 2.52
N ASP A 61 8.77 -8.40 1.69
CA ASP A 61 8.17 -8.93 0.45
C ASP A 61 9.02 -8.73 -0.82
N GLY A 62 10.03 -7.86 -0.78
CA GLY A 62 10.86 -7.55 -1.95
C GLY A 62 10.17 -6.61 -2.94
N ASP A 63 10.29 -6.88 -4.24
CA ASP A 63 9.74 -6.02 -5.29
C ASP A 63 8.21 -6.16 -5.39
N LEU A 64 7.52 -5.04 -5.19
CA LEU A 64 6.07 -4.93 -5.23
C LEU A 64 5.59 -4.05 -6.38
N THR A 65 6.45 -3.73 -7.35
CA THR A 65 6.17 -2.79 -8.45
C THR A 65 4.93 -3.19 -9.24
N ASP A 66 4.74 -4.48 -9.52
CA ASP A 66 3.57 -4.99 -10.25
C ASP A 66 2.27 -4.94 -9.42
N LYS A 67 2.37 -4.70 -8.11
CA LYS A 67 1.20 -4.55 -7.22
C LYS A 67 0.75 -3.10 -7.07
N ILE A 68 1.43 -2.14 -7.71
CA ILE A 68 1.06 -0.73 -7.64
C ILE A 68 -0.27 -0.50 -8.35
N LYS A 69 -1.21 0.11 -7.63
CA LYS A 69 -2.47 0.62 -8.16
C LYS A 69 -2.38 2.14 -8.35
N VAL A 70 -2.93 2.64 -9.44
CA VAL A 70 -2.91 4.07 -9.79
C VAL A 70 -4.32 4.62 -9.74
N ASP A 71 -4.53 5.60 -8.88
CA ASP A 71 -5.79 6.35 -8.77
C ASP A 71 -5.58 7.77 -9.29
N GLY A 72 -6.40 8.16 -10.27
CA GLY A 72 -6.34 9.45 -10.93
C GLY A 72 -6.26 9.33 -12.44
N GLN A 73 -6.55 10.42 -13.13
CA GLN A 73 -6.47 10.50 -14.59
C GLN A 73 -5.84 11.84 -14.96
N ILE A 74 -5.15 11.84 -16.10
CA ILE A 74 -4.55 13.04 -16.68
C ILE A 74 -5.12 13.24 -18.08
N ASP A 75 -5.53 14.48 -18.37
CA ASP A 75 -5.89 14.91 -19.71
C ASP A 75 -4.80 15.83 -20.23
N THR A 76 -3.84 15.26 -20.98
CA THR A 76 -2.68 16.03 -21.48
C THR A 76 -3.07 17.05 -22.54
N SER A 77 -4.31 17.02 -23.06
CA SER A 77 -4.84 18.02 -23.99
C SER A 77 -5.28 19.32 -23.30
N LYS A 78 -5.30 19.36 -21.96
CA LYS A 78 -5.70 20.53 -21.18
C LYS A 78 -4.58 20.93 -20.22
N SER A 79 -4.21 22.20 -20.24
CA SER A 79 -3.25 22.73 -19.28
C SER A 79 -3.90 22.74 -17.89
N GLY A 80 -3.12 22.39 -16.86
CA GLY A 80 -3.64 22.25 -15.51
C GLY A 80 -2.78 21.37 -14.62
N LYS A 81 -3.12 21.33 -13.33
CA LYS A 81 -2.45 20.48 -12.34
C LYS A 81 -3.33 19.27 -12.03
N TYR A 82 -2.79 18.08 -12.27
CA TYR A 82 -3.47 16.80 -12.08
C TYR A 82 -2.86 16.07 -10.89
N GLN A 83 -3.70 15.51 -10.03
CA GLN A 83 -3.26 14.72 -8.88
C GLN A 83 -3.39 13.22 -9.19
N ILE A 84 -2.30 12.50 -9.02
CA ILE A 84 -2.21 11.05 -9.20
C ILE A 84 -1.77 10.42 -7.88
N LYS A 85 -2.41 9.34 -7.45
CA LYS A 85 -2.04 8.60 -6.24
C LYS A 85 -1.61 7.19 -6.62
N TYR A 86 -0.50 6.75 -6.04
CA TYR A 86 0.03 5.39 -6.19
C TYR A 86 -0.15 4.67 -4.87
N HIS A 87 -0.75 3.49 -4.92
CA HIS A 87 -1.10 2.68 -3.77
C HIS A 87 -0.45 1.30 -3.91
N VAL A 88 0.20 0.82 -2.85
CA VAL A 88 0.70 -0.55 -2.79
C VAL A 88 0.36 -1.15 -1.43
N THR A 89 0.00 -2.44 -1.44
CA THR A 89 -0.28 -3.23 -0.25
C THR A 89 0.66 -4.43 -0.26
N ASP A 90 1.36 -4.65 0.84
CA ASP A 90 2.26 -5.79 1.03
C ASP A 90 1.46 -7.08 1.34
N SER A 91 2.12 -8.21 1.58
CA SER A 91 1.41 -9.48 1.85
C SER A 91 0.76 -9.56 3.23
N ASP A 92 1.30 -8.82 4.21
CA ASP A 92 0.82 -8.74 5.59
C ASP A 92 -0.24 -7.63 5.81
N GLY A 93 -0.56 -6.88 4.76
CA GLY A 93 -1.61 -5.87 4.71
C GLY A 93 -1.20 -4.44 5.04
N ALA A 94 0.09 -4.11 5.20
CA ALA A 94 0.50 -2.71 5.31
C ALA A 94 0.40 -1.99 3.96
N ILE A 95 0.06 -0.70 4.03
CA ILE A 95 -0.32 0.09 2.86
C ILE A 95 0.55 1.34 2.78
N LYS A 96 1.08 1.61 1.58
CA LYS A 96 1.72 2.89 1.26
C LYS A 96 0.96 3.62 0.16
N ILE A 97 0.78 4.92 0.36
CA ILE A 97 0.22 5.84 -0.61
C ILE A 97 1.25 6.95 -0.87
N SER A 98 1.56 7.20 -2.14
CA SER A 98 2.35 8.36 -2.58
C SER A 98 1.54 9.19 -3.56
N THR A 99 1.54 10.50 -3.37
CA THR A 99 0.87 11.45 -4.27
C THR A 99 1.89 12.11 -5.18
N ARG A 100 1.53 12.25 -6.45
CA ARG A 100 2.27 13.00 -7.46
C ARG A 100 1.36 14.04 -8.09
N TYR A 101 1.88 15.24 -8.29
CA TYR A 101 1.25 16.24 -9.14
C TYR A 101 1.93 16.33 -10.50
N ILE A 102 1.12 16.32 -11.54
CA ILE A 102 1.57 16.51 -12.91
C ILE A 102 0.98 17.82 -13.42
N GLU A 103 1.85 18.75 -13.78
CA GLU A 103 1.45 20.02 -14.36
C GLU A 103 1.58 19.95 -15.90
N VAL A 104 0.47 20.16 -16.61
CA VAL A 104 0.44 20.25 -18.07
C VAL A 104 0.52 21.71 -18.45
N LYS A 105 1.53 22.08 -19.27
CA LYS A 105 1.72 23.43 -19.81
C LYS A 105 1.63 23.43 -21.33
#